data_AF-A0A3D3BYZ3-F1
#
_entry.id   AF-A0A3D3BYZ3-F1
#
_cell.length_a   1.000
_cell.length_b   1.000
_cell.length_c   1.000
_cell.angle_alpha   90.00
_cell.angle_beta   90.00
_cell.angle_gamma   90.00
#
_symmetry.space_group_name_H-M   'P 1'
#
loop_
_entity.id
_entity.type
_entity.pdbx_description
1 polymer ?
#
loop_
_entity_poly.entity_id
_entity_poly.type
_entity_poly.pdbx_seq_one_letter_code
_entity_poly.pdbx_strand_id
1 'polypeptide(L)'
;VDGGAGIDTITYNMNSDAFDLNVENGTLTITESLNGWTHTLTNVERVQFLDRALAFDSDGHAGEAAKVIGAFLGAEAIQNTDLVRTVLDLLDSGLSFDDLLQQALDVVFGENPLSNDIVNHFHNALTGAPASDEILETYGGLLDNGSLSPLEFAREVAEFELNIQNIDLVGIATSGLEY
;
A
#
# COMPACT_ATOMS: atom_id res chain seq x y z
N VAL A 1 14.81 13.02 16.25
CA VAL A 1 14.68 13.77 15.00
C VAL A 1 13.21 13.85 14.70
N ASP A 2 12.73 15.05 14.39
CA ASP A 2 11.34 15.29 14.02
C ASP A 2 11.37 15.82 12.58
N GLY A 3 10.77 15.10 11.62
CA GLY A 3 10.74 15.52 10.21
C GLY A 3 9.73 16.65 9.97
N GLY A 4 8.64 16.63 10.72
CA GLY A 4 7.63 17.68 10.71
C GLY A 4 6.50 17.38 9.75
N ALA A 5 6.33 18.21 8.73
CA ALA A 5 5.22 18.10 7.79
C ALA A 5 5.76 17.85 6.38
N GLY A 6 5.09 16.95 5.65
CA GLY A 6 5.51 16.54 4.32
C GLY A 6 5.92 15.08 4.33
N ILE A 7 6.73 14.70 3.33
CA ILE A 7 7.36 13.38 3.25
C ILE A 7 8.83 13.56 3.61
N ASP A 8 9.21 13.04 4.76
CA ASP A 8 10.54 13.18 5.32
C ASP A 8 11.34 11.89 5.20
N THR A 9 12.58 12.02 4.70
CA THR A 9 13.50 10.91 4.48
C THR A 9 14.74 11.04 5.34
N ILE A 10 15.06 9.99 6.10
CA ILE A 10 16.37 9.81 6.70
C ILE A 10 17.20 8.81 5.89
N THR A 11 18.45 9.16 5.60
CA THR A 11 19.36 8.31 4.82
C THR A 11 20.55 7.87 5.65
N TYR A 12 20.85 6.58 5.61
CA TYR A 12 22.01 5.95 6.22
C TYR A 12 22.96 5.44 5.14
N ASN A 13 24.23 5.86 5.21
CA ASN A 13 25.29 5.38 4.32
C ASN A 13 25.86 4.02 4.78
N MET A 14 25.00 3.13 5.25
CA MET A 14 25.32 1.76 5.69
C MET A 14 24.18 0.83 5.26
N ASN A 15 24.47 -0.47 5.19
CA ASN A 15 23.45 -1.48 4.93
C ASN A 15 22.50 -1.60 6.12
N SER A 16 21.28 -2.08 5.84
CA SER A 16 20.22 -2.20 6.83
C SER A 16 20.51 -3.23 7.93
N ASP A 17 21.39 -4.19 7.69
CA ASP A 17 21.84 -5.20 8.66
C ASP A 17 22.73 -4.61 9.78
N ALA A 18 23.20 -3.37 9.61
CA ALA A 18 23.92 -2.63 10.65
C ALA A 18 23.00 -1.99 11.71
N PHE A 19 21.67 -2.13 11.55
CA PHE A 19 20.69 -1.43 12.37
C PHE A 19 19.59 -2.35 12.92
N ASP A 20 19.24 -2.10 14.17
CA ASP A 20 18.04 -2.62 14.82
C ASP A 20 16.95 -1.54 14.82
N LEU A 21 15.78 -1.87 14.26
CA LEU A 21 14.64 -0.97 14.16
C LEU A 21 13.56 -1.41 15.14
N ASN A 22 13.01 -0.44 15.89
CA ASN A 22 11.91 -0.67 16.83
C ASN A 22 10.88 0.46 16.73
N VAL A 23 9.65 0.12 16.37
CA VAL A 23 8.53 1.07 16.35
C VAL A 23 7.69 0.89 17.62
N GLU A 24 7.47 1.97 18.35
CA GLU A 24 6.59 1.98 19.52
C GLU A 24 5.78 3.27 19.54
N ASN A 25 4.45 3.16 19.61
CA ASN A 25 3.52 4.30 19.66
C ASN A 25 3.80 5.38 18.57
N GLY A 26 4.02 4.94 17.33
CA GLY A 26 4.32 5.83 16.19
C GLY A 26 5.71 6.48 16.22
N THR A 27 6.57 6.07 17.13
CA THR A 27 7.97 6.52 17.22
C THR A 27 8.89 5.41 16.75
N LEU A 28 9.69 5.68 15.72
CA LEU A 28 10.70 4.74 15.21
C LEU A 28 12.04 5.00 15.89
N THR A 29 12.57 4.00 16.58
CA THR A 29 13.93 4.02 17.12
C THR A 29 14.83 3.14 16.26
N ILE A 30 15.91 3.73 15.74
CA ILE A 30 16.94 3.05 14.95
C ILE A 30 18.22 3.03 15.78
N THR A 31 18.75 1.84 16.06
CA THR A 31 19.97 1.61 16.84
C THR A 31 21.03 1.02 15.95
N GLU A 32 22.22 1.61 15.88
CA GLU A 32 23.35 1.01 15.17
C GLU A 32 23.97 -0.11 16.01
N SER A 33 24.10 -1.31 15.44
CA SER A 33 24.34 -2.53 16.22
C SER A 33 25.79 -2.67 16.72
N LEU A 34 26.78 -1.96 16.15
CA LEU A 34 28.19 -2.09 16.54
C LEU A 34 28.56 -1.17 17.72
N ASN A 35 28.13 0.08 17.68
CA ASN A 35 28.49 1.12 18.63
C ASN A 35 27.33 1.55 19.55
N GLY A 36 26.10 1.16 19.21
CA GLY A 36 24.91 1.38 20.03
C GLY A 36 24.38 2.82 20.03
N TRP A 37 24.79 3.69 19.11
CA TRP A 37 24.13 5.00 18.99
C TRP A 37 22.71 4.83 18.45
N THR A 38 21.83 5.72 18.89
CA THR A 38 20.40 5.64 18.57
C THR A 38 19.88 6.93 17.95
N HIS A 39 18.95 6.79 17.02
CA HIS A 39 18.08 7.87 16.56
C HIS A 39 16.63 7.51 16.89
N THR A 40 15.94 8.42 17.57
CA THR A 40 14.49 8.36 17.76
C THR A 40 13.84 9.30 16.77
N LEU A 41 12.94 8.78 15.93
CA LEU A 41 12.33 9.46 14.80
C LEU A 41 10.82 9.58 15.03
N THR A 42 10.30 10.78 14.81
CA THR A 42 8.87 11.09 14.79
C THR A 42 8.58 11.89 13.53
N ASN A 43 7.41 11.68 12.90
CA ASN A 43 7.06 12.34 11.64
C ASN A 43 8.17 12.17 10.59
N VAL A 44 8.63 10.93 10.40
CA VAL A 44 9.59 10.54 9.37
C VAL A 44 9.02 9.32 8.67
N GLU A 45 8.68 9.48 7.41
CA GLU A 45 7.92 8.48 6.66
C GLU A 45 8.85 7.52 5.92
N ARG A 46 10.07 7.95 5.55
CA ARG A 46 11.00 7.16 4.72
C ARG A 46 12.34 6.95 5.43
N VAL A 47 12.80 5.71 5.42
CA VAL A 47 14.15 5.33 5.86
C VAL A 47 14.88 4.68 4.71
N GLN A 48 16.03 5.23 4.33
CA GLN A 48 16.84 4.70 3.24
C GLN A 48 18.18 4.21 3.74
N PHE A 49 18.46 2.92 3.49
CA PHE A 49 19.77 2.30 3.66
C PHE A 49 20.45 2.15 2.29
N LEU A 50 21.68 1.62 2.25
CA LEU A 50 22.38 1.35 0.99
C LEU A 50 21.79 0.20 0.18
N ASP A 51 21.12 -0.73 0.84
CA ASP A 51 20.64 -2.01 0.31
C ASP A 51 19.11 -2.09 0.21
N ARG A 52 18.36 -1.30 0.99
CA ARG A 52 16.89 -1.23 0.94
C ARG A 52 16.34 0.11 1.41
N ALA A 53 15.06 0.37 1.10
CA ALA A 53 14.32 1.50 1.62
C ALA A 53 12.99 1.02 2.25
N LEU A 54 12.57 1.68 3.33
CA LEU A 54 11.38 1.34 4.11
C LEU A 54 10.50 2.57 4.29
N ALA A 55 9.19 2.38 4.19
CA ALA A 55 8.17 3.41 4.40
C ALA A 55 7.30 3.08 5.63
N PHE A 56 7.20 4.00 6.60
CA PHE A 56 6.60 3.75 7.93
C PHE A 56 5.23 4.39 8.16
N ASP A 57 4.73 5.15 7.19
CA ASP A 57 3.39 5.77 7.20
C ASP A 57 2.31 4.80 6.72
N SER A 58 2.07 3.73 7.51
CA SER A 58 0.97 2.78 7.24
C SER A 58 -0.42 3.42 7.27
N ASP A 59 -0.56 4.56 7.96
CA ASP A 59 -1.78 5.37 7.97
C ASP A 59 -1.75 6.49 6.89
N GLY A 60 -0.68 6.56 6.10
CA GLY A 60 -0.45 7.53 5.03
C GLY A 60 -0.15 6.85 3.69
N HIS A 61 0.79 7.40 2.92
CA HIS A 61 1.02 6.98 1.54
C HIS A 61 1.50 5.52 1.42
N ALA A 62 2.31 5.01 2.35
CA ALA A 62 2.69 3.59 2.32
C ALA A 62 1.48 2.66 2.49
N GLY A 63 0.57 3.01 3.39
CA GLY A 63 -0.68 2.27 3.58
C GLY A 63 -1.57 2.31 2.35
N GLU A 64 -1.77 3.50 1.78
CA GLU A 64 -2.54 3.70 0.55
C GLU A 64 -1.94 2.90 -0.62
N ALA A 65 -0.62 2.95 -0.82
CA ALA A 65 0.07 2.17 -1.84
C ALA A 65 -0.15 0.66 -1.65
N ALA A 66 0.05 0.15 -0.42
CA ALA A 66 -0.16 -1.26 -0.12
C ALA A 66 -1.62 -1.69 -0.32
N LYS A 67 -2.59 -0.87 0.06
CA LYS A 67 -4.02 -1.14 -0.15
C LYS A 67 -4.38 -1.23 -1.63
N VAL A 68 -3.91 -0.31 -2.47
CA VAL A 68 -4.15 -0.36 -3.92
C VAL A 68 -3.48 -1.58 -4.54
N ILE A 69 -2.21 -1.84 -4.23
CA ILE A 69 -1.48 -2.99 -4.77
C ILE A 69 -2.16 -4.30 -4.34
N GLY A 70 -2.50 -4.45 -3.06
CA GLY A 70 -3.18 -5.63 -2.53
C GLY A 70 -4.54 -5.87 -3.19
N ALA A 71 -5.35 -4.81 -3.34
CA ALA A 71 -6.69 -4.92 -3.92
C ALA A 71 -6.65 -5.28 -5.40
N PHE A 72 -5.76 -4.66 -6.18
CA PHE A 72 -5.73 -4.84 -7.64
C PHE A 72 -4.88 -6.03 -8.08
N LEU A 73 -3.82 -6.36 -7.36
CA LEU A 73 -2.82 -7.33 -7.82
C LEU A 73 -2.64 -8.51 -6.85
N GLY A 74 -3.34 -8.49 -5.71
CA GLY A 74 -3.22 -9.46 -4.64
C GLY A 74 -2.10 -9.11 -3.66
N ALA A 75 -2.21 -9.58 -2.43
CA ALA A 75 -1.30 -9.17 -1.35
C ALA A 75 0.18 -9.50 -1.60
N GLU A 76 0.49 -10.61 -2.27
CA GLU A 76 1.87 -10.97 -2.63
C GLU A 76 2.56 -9.91 -3.52
N ALA A 77 1.78 -9.09 -4.25
CA ALA A 77 2.34 -8.05 -5.11
C ALA A 77 3.04 -6.93 -4.33
N ILE A 78 2.78 -6.77 -3.03
CA ILE A 78 3.50 -5.79 -2.17
C ILE A 78 4.96 -6.19 -1.93
N GLN A 79 5.36 -7.42 -2.28
CA GLN A 79 6.76 -7.87 -2.22
C GLN A 79 7.58 -7.43 -3.44
N ASN A 80 6.93 -6.91 -4.48
CA ASN A 80 7.62 -6.34 -5.63
C ASN A 80 8.01 -4.89 -5.32
N THR A 81 9.21 -4.70 -4.80
CA THR A 81 9.70 -3.39 -4.34
C THR A 81 9.68 -2.31 -5.43
N ASP A 82 10.05 -2.64 -6.67
CA ASP A 82 9.97 -1.68 -7.80
C ASP A 82 8.53 -1.23 -8.09
N LEU A 83 7.54 -2.12 -7.95
CA LEU A 83 6.13 -1.76 -8.06
C LEU A 83 5.69 -0.88 -6.88
N VAL A 84 6.04 -1.27 -5.65
CA VAL A 84 5.73 -0.48 -4.46
C VAL A 84 6.31 0.93 -4.57
N ARG A 85 7.59 1.06 -4.94
CA ARG A 85 8.25 2.35 -5.16
C ARG A 85 7.51 3.18 -6.19
N THR A 86 7.14 2.58 -7.33
CA THR A 86 6.42 3.30 -8.39
C THR A 86 5.09 3.87 -7.88
N VAL A 87 4.32 3.08 -7.13
CA VAL A 87 3.02 3.52 -6.58
C VAL A 87 3.21 4.55 -5.46
N LEU A 88 4.17 4.33 -4.57
CA LEU A 88 4.50 5.21 -3.47
C LEU A 88 4.98 6.59 -3.97
N ASP A 89 5.83 6.62 -4.99
CA ASP A 89 6.35 7.84 -5.61
C ASP A 89 5.23 8.70 -6.22
N LEU A 90 4.15 8.08 -6.74
CA LEU A 90 2.98 8.81 -7.24
C LEU A 90 2.28 9.56 -6.11
N LEU A 91 2.04 8.89 -4.98
CA LEU A 91 1.42 9.49 -3.79
C LEU A 91 2.32 10.57 -3.19
N ASP A 92 3.61 10.29 -3.03
CA ASP A 92 4.61 11.25 -2.53
C ASP A 92 4.75 12.49 -3.43
N SER A 93 4.44 12.35 -4.72
CA SER A 93 4.36 13.46 -5.68
C SER A 93 3.04 14.24 -5.64
N GLY A 94 2.12 13.87 -4.74
CA GLY A 94 0.85 14.57 -4.51
C GLY A 94 -0.35 14.02 -5.28
N LEU A 95 -0.26 12.82 -5.85
CA LEU A 95 -1.43 12.15 -6.42
C LEU A 95 -2.43 11.82 -5.31
N SER A 96 -3.72 12.07 -5.53
CA SER A 96 -4.73 11.68 -4.55
C SER A 96 -4.97 10.18 -4.57
N PHE A 97 -5.45 9.61 -3.46
CA PHE A 97 -5.84 8.21 -3.41
C PHE A 97 -6.87 7.83 -4.49
N ASP A 98 -7.82 8.72 -4.75
CA ASP A 98 -8.84 8.56 -5.81
C ASP A 98 -8.22 8.48 -7.20
N ASP A 99 -7.29 9.39 -7.50
CA ASP A 99 -6.61 9.41 -8.79
C ASP A 99 -5.68 8.20 -8.94
N LEU A 100 -5.10 7.70 -7.84
CA LEU A 100 -4.33 6.46 -7.84
C LEU A 100 -5.22 5.25 -8.15
N LEU A 101 -6.39 5.14 -7.50
CA LEU A 101 -7.36 4.08 -7.77
C LEU A 101 -7.84 4.14 -9.23
N GLN A 102 -8.11 5.34 -9.76
CA GLN A 102 -8.51 5.52 -11.15
C GLN A 102 -7.40 5.09 -12.11
N GLN A 103 -6.14 5.47 -11.85
CA GLN A 103 -5.01 5.00 -12.66
C GLN A 103 -4.85 3.48 -12.60
N ALA A 104 -5.03 2.87 -11.42
CA ALA A 104 -4.98 1.42 -11.27
C ALA A 104 -6.10 0.72 -12.07
N LEU A 105 -7.33 1.28 -12.06
CA LEU A 105 -8.42 0.80 -12.90
C LEU A 105 -8.05 0.85 -14.39
N ASP A 106 -7.54 1.99 -14.85
CA ASP A 106 -7.17 2.18 -16.25
C ASP A 106 -6.03 1.23 -16.68
N VAL A 107 -5.05 1.00 -15.81
CA VAL A 107 -3.92 0.09 -16.07
C VAL A 107 -4.34 -1.38 -16.12
N VAL A 108 -5.19 -1.81 -15.19
CA VAL A 108 -5.59 -3.23 -15.06
C VAL A 108 -6.66 -3.60 -16.07
N PHE A 109 -7.63 -2.72 -16.29
CA PHE A 109 -8.84 -3.03 -17.05
C PHE A 109 -8.92 -2.34 -18.42
N GLY A 110 -8.17 -1.26 -18.62
CA GLY A 110 -8.24 -0.47 -19.86
C GLY A 110 -9.56 0.29 -20.01
N GLU A 111 -9.89 0.65 -21.25
CA GLU A 111 -11.11 1.40 -21.55
C GLU A 111 -12.36 0.51 -21.54
N ASN A 112 -13.41 0.96 -20.85
CA ASN A 112 -14.76 0.36 -20.82
C ASN A 112 -14.80 -1.14 -20.43
N PRO A 113 -14.27 -1.52 -19.26
CA PRO A 113 -14.34 -2.91 -18.81
C PRO A 113 -15.76 -3.36 -18.54
N LEU A 114 -15.98 -4.67 -18.66
CA LEU A 114 -17.24 -5.29 -18.25
C LEU A 114 -17.30 -5.35 -16.73
N SER A 115 -18.47 -5.04 -16.16
CA SER A 115 -18.69 -5.05 -14.71
C SER A 115 -18.35 -6.40 -14.07
N ASN A 116 -18.70 -7.51 -14.72
CA ASN A 116 -18.36 -8.84 -14.22
C ASN A 116 -16.84 -9.11 -14.20
N ASP A 117 -16.08 -8.54 -15.14
CA ASP A 117 -14.63 -8.69 -15.15
C ASP A 117 -14.00 -7.95 -13.96
N ILE A 118 -14.50 -6.74 -13.65
CA ILE A 118 -14.08 -5.96 -12.48
C ILE A 118 -14.35 -6.74 -11.19
N VAL A 119 -15.59 -7.21 -11.00
CA VAL A 119 -16.01 -7.94 -9.79
C VAL A 119 -15.21 -9.23 -9.62
N ASN A 120 -15.08 -10.02 -10.68
CA ASN A 120 -14.34 -11.26 -10.63
C ASN A 120 -12.85 -11.05 -10.32
N HIS A 121 -12.25 -10.01 -10.90
CA HIS A 121 -10.84 -9.68 -10.69
C HIS A 121 -10.57 -9.30 -9.23
N PHE A 122 -11.33 -8.36 -8.66
CA PHE A 122 -11.16 -7.97 -7.27
C PHE A 122 -11.43 -9.11 -6.30
N HIS A 123 -12.47 -9.93 -6.54
CA HIS A 123 -12.72 -11.10 -5.70
C HIS A 123 -11.55 -12.09 -5.75
N ASN A 124 -10.96 -12.31 -6.92
CA ASN A 124 -9.80 -13.18 -7.07
C ASN A 124 -8.57 -12.61 -6.36
N ALA A 125 -8.27 -11.32 -6.52
CA ALA A 125 -7.16 -10.68 -5.82
C ALA A 125 -7.27 -10.80 -4.29
N LEU A 126 -8.48 -10.68 -3.74
CA LEU A 126 -8.72 -10.78 -2.30
C LEU A 126 -8.75 -12.22 -1.76
N THR A 127 -9.26 -13.18 -2.53
CA THR A 127 -9.59 -14.52 -2.01
C THR A 127 -8.78 -15.65 -2.65
N GLY A 128 -8.08 -15.37 -3.75
CA GLY A 128 -7.42 -16.37 -4.59
C GLY A 128 -8.39 -17.21 -5.43
N ALA A 129 -9.68 -16.84 -5.50
CA ALA A 129 -10.71 -17.60 -6.21
C ALA A 129 -11.63 -16.68 -7.04
N PRO A 130 -12.19 -17.15 -8.17
CA PRO A 130 -13.18 -16.39 -8.91
C PRO A 130 -14.43 -16.13 -8.08
N ALA A 131 -15.14 -15.04 -8.38
CA ALA A 131 -16.42 -14.73 -7.76
C ALA A 131 -17.47 -15.79 -8.12
N SER A 132 -18.41 -16.05 -7.19
CA SER A 132 -19.59 -16.86 -7.48
C SER A 132 -20.59 -16.10 -8.36
N ASP A 133 -21.49 -16.83 -9.02
CA ASP A 133 -22.56 -16.23 -9.83
C ASP A 133 -23.41 -15.23 -9.04
N GLU A 134 -23.66 -15.50 -7.75
CA GLU A 134 -24.42 -14.59 -6.86
C GLU A 134 -23.68 -13.27 -6.60
N ILE A 135 -22.36 -13.31 -6.41
CA ILE A 135 -21.53 -12.12 -6.22
C ILE A 135 -21.47 -11.31 -7.53
N LEU A 136 -21.30 -11.99 -8.67
CA LEU A 136 -21.29 -11.35 -9.98
C LEU A 136 -22.63 -10.68 -10.29
N GLU A 137 -23.75 -11.36 -10.05
CA GLU A 137 -25.09 -10.79 -10.27
C GLU A 137 -25.32 -9.56 -9.38
N THR A 138 -24.92 -9.63 -8.11
CA THR A 138 -25.10 -8.52 -7.15
C THR A 138 -24.27 -7.30 -7.52
N TYR A 139 -22.94 -7.43 -7.58
CA TYR A 139 -22.07 -6.28 -7.78
C TYR A 139 -21.95 -5.87 -9.25
N GLY A 140 -21.99 -6.84 -10.17
CA GLY A 140 -22.04 -6.57 -11.60
C GLY A 140 -23.29 -5.78 -11.97
N GLY A 141 -24.45 -6.14 -11.41
CA GLY A 141 -25.69 -5.40 -11.59
C GLY A 141 -25.65 -3.97 -11.06
N LEU A 142 -25.00 -3.73 -9.91
CA LEU A 142 -24.81 -2.38 -9.35
C LEU A 142 -23.92 -1.49 -10.22
N LEU A 143 -22.84 -2.07 -10.77
CA LEU A 143 -21.94 -1.39 -11.71
C LEU A 143 -22.64 -1.09 -13.03
N ASP A 144 -23.34 -2.08 -13.61
CA ASP A 144 -24.05 -1.94 -14.90
C ASP A 144 -25.14 -0.87 -14.88
N ASN A 145 -25.85 -0.74 -13.74
CA ASN A 145 -26.91 0.25 -13.60
C ASN A 145 -26.41 1.61 -13.07
N GLY A 146 -25.11 1.73 -12.77
CA GLY A 146 -24.47 2.96 -12.30
C GLY A 146 -24.81 3.36 -10.85
N SER A 147 -25.41 2.48 -10.06
CA SER A 147 -25.62 2.73 -8.62
C SER A 147 -24.32 2.64 -7.81
N LEU A 148 -23.33 1.94 -8.35
CA LEU A 148 -21.96 1.90 -7.85
C LEU A 148 -21.04 2.15 -9.04
N SER A 149 -20.13 3.12 -8.94
CA SER A 149 -19.11 3.32 -9.99
C SER A 149 -17.92 2.36 -9.80
N PRO A 150 -17.14 2.07 -10.85
CA PRO A 150 -15.91 1.29 -10.72
C PRO A 150 -14.92 1.89 -9.71
N LEU A 151 -14.81 3.22 -9.64
CA LEU A 151 -13.95 3.91 -8.70
C LEU A 151 -14.41 3.74 -7.24
N GLU A 152 -15.71 3.88 -6.99
CA GLU A 152 -16.29 3.62 -5.66
C GLU A 152 -16.08 2.16 -5.25
N PHE A 153 -16.31 1.21 -6.16
CA PHE A 153 -16.09 -0.20 -5.88
C PHE A 153 -14.62 -0.51 -5.61
N ALA A 154 -13.69 0.03 -6.41
CA ALA A 154 -12.25 -0.14 -6.18
C ALA A 154 -11.81 0.40 -4.81
N ARG A 155 -12.37 1.54 -4.39
CA ARG A 155 -12.12 2.07 -3.04
C ARG A 155 -12.64 1.13 -1.96
N GLU A 156 -13.87 0.65 -2.10
CA GLU A 156 -14.46 -0.29 -1.14
C GLU A 156 -13.61 -1.56 -1.00
N VAL A 157 -13.08 -2.07 -2.11
CA VAL A 157 -12.16 -3.23 -2.10
C VAL A 157 -10.82 -2.87 -1.45
N ALA A 158 -10.23 -1.71 -1.75
CA ALA A 158 -8.96 -1.26 -1.17
C ALA A 158 -9.03 -1.09 0.36
N GLU A 159 -10.16 -0.57 0.85
CA GLU A 159 -10.45 -0.39 2.28
C GLU A 159 -11.08 -1.63 2.93
N PHE A 160 -11.30 -2.71 2.16
CA PHE A 160 -11.96 -3.89 2.69
C PHE A 160 -11.06 -4.58 3.73
N GLU A 161 -11.65 -4.98 4.85
CA GLU A 161 -10.93 -5.57 5.98
C GLU A 161 -10.10 -6.81 5.56
N LEU A 162 -10.59 -7.62 4.62
CA LEU A 162 -9.83 -8.76 4.11
C LEU A 162 -8.58 -8.31 3.34
N ASN A 163 -8.65 -7.21 2.58
CA ASN A 163 -7.47 -6.65 1.91
C ASN A 163 -6.43 -6.21 2.93
N ILE A 164 -6.87 -5.41 3.92
CA ILE A 164 -6.04 -4.88 5.01
C ILE A 164 -5.33 -6.00 5.78
N GLN A 165 -6.03 -7.10 6.05
CA GLN A 165 -5.46 -8.28 6.69
C GLN A 165 -4.48 -9.02 5.79
N ASN A 166 -4.81 -9.22 4.51
CA ASN A 166 -3.95 -9.95 3.58
C ASN A 166 -2.61 -9.24 3.35
N ILE A 167 -2.59 -7.90 3.30
CA ILE A 167 -1.36 -7.10 3.14
C ILE A 167 -0.60 -6.89 4.47
N ASP A 168 -1.12 -7.41 5.59
CA ASP A 168 -0.59 -7.20 6.93
C ASP A 168 -0.30 -5.72 7.23
N LEU A 169 -1.31 -4.85 7.05
CA LEU A 169 -1.14 -3.40 7.24
C LEU A 169 -0.65 -3.04 8.65
N VAL A 170 -1.06 -3.83 9.65
CA VAL A 170 -0.59 -3.70 11.04
C VAL A 170 0.90 -4.07 11.14
N GLY A 171 1.34 -5.13 10.47
CA GLY A 171 2.76 -5.48 10.35
C GLY A 171 3.57 -4.36 9.69
N ILE A 172 3.08 -3.80 8.58
CA ILE A 172 3.71 -2.67 7.88
C ILE A 172 3.94 -1.48 8.83
N ALA A 173 3.00 -1.17 9.72
CA ALA A 173 3.16 -0.10 10.72
C ALA A 173 4.38 -0.30 11.65
N THR A 174 4.83 -1.54 11.82
CA THR A 174 5.94 -1.92 12.71
C THR A 174 7.25 -2.23 11.98
N SER A 175 7.19 -2.86 10.81
CA SER A 175 8.38 -3.26 10.03
C SER A 175 8.75 -2.27 8.93
N GLY A 176 7.82 -1.39 8.54
CA GLY A 176 7.90 -0.59 7.33
C GLY A 176 7.55 -1.42 6.09
N LEU A 177 7.00 -0.75 5.09
CA LEU A 177 6.79 -1.29 3.75
C LEU A 177 8.08 -1.10 2.94
N GLU A 178 8.65 -2.21 2.43
CA GLU A 178 9.84 -2.15 1.60
C GLU A 178 9.52 -1.70 0.18
N TYR A 179 10.35 -0.81 -0.38
CA TYR A 179 10.16 -0.24 -1.71
C TYR A 179 11.46 -0.03 -2.47
#